data_AF-A0A7Z9WGN5-F1
#
_entry.id   AF-A0A7Z9WGN5-F1
#
_cell.length_a   1.000
_cell.length_b   1.000
_cell.length_c   1.000
_cell.angle_alpha   90.00
_cell.angle_beta   90.00
_cell.angle_gamma   90.00
#
_symmetry.space_group_name_H-M   'P 1'
#
loop_
_entity.id
_entity.type
_entity.pdbx_description
1 polymer ?
#
loop_
_entity_poly.entity_id
_entity_poly.type
_entity_poly.pdbx_seq_one_letter_code
_entity_poly.pdbx_strand_id
1 'polypeptide(L)'
;AVFDGEKFDAVSGLTDETSVVPRIRTIWGFLAWQLGAYKLIEEQDQKRVAPGGEIVKKIIGDKPTLILLDEVSRYLERSMGERVGESTLYRQALEFIQTLTTEISGSRNACLIYSLQASAREFFGDVEILATLDHLASRVDAKREPIRGDEIFPVLRKRLLAELPNEDIANKVANNYVDTIKRNILSYVPSEAERREVEERIIKYRERFALAYPFHPALIDLMRERWASIPDFQRTRGVLRFLAVVLRTLKSRNSREYLVSANDIPIDEPEVRSAFFTEVGQREPYQAVLEADFIGANAQVMRIDKIFTEAKNPATRIARAILMYSFGGQPKMEGKEGEVLPPGVTEHDLMLATISPYLDSTMMKAVLKELT
;
A
#
# COMPACT_ATOMS: atom_id res chain seq x y z
N ALA A 1 24.05 6.52 -1.40
CA ALA A 1 23.72 7.91 -1.04
C ALA A 1 22.21 8.01 -0.85
N VAL A 2 21.74 8.73 0.16
CA VAL A 2 20.31 8.96 0.47
C VAL A 2 20.11 10.45 0.69
N PHE A 3 19.26 11.07 -0.14
CA PHE A 3 18.83 12.45 -0.04
C PHE A 3 17.35 12.48 0.37
N ASP A 4 17.02 13.36 1.32
CA ASP A 4 15.68 13.58 1.83
C ASP A 4 15.32 15.06 1.61
N GLY A 5 14.42 15.29 0.65
CA GLY A 5 14.02 16.63 0.22
C GLY A 5 13.18 17.39 1.25
N GLU A 6 12.62 16.72 2.27
CA GLU A 6 11.94 17.41 3.38
C GLU A 6 12.93 18.00 4.37
N LYS A 7 14.05 17.30 4.61
CA LYS A 7 15.04 17.68 5.63
C LYS A 7 16.15 18.56 5.12
N PHE A 8 16.51 18.45 3.84
CA PHE A 8 17.58 19.27 3.27
C PHE A 8 17.07 20.70 3.04
N ASP A 9 17.71 21.68 3.68
CA ASP A 9 17.38 23.08 3.49
C ASP A 9 18.08 23.66 2.25
N ALA A 10 17.30 24.28 1.36
CA ALA A 10 17.81 24.84 0.10
C ALA A 10 18.64 26.12 0.30
N VAL A 11 18.46 26.81 1.44
CA VAL A 11 19.12 28.10 1.71
C VAL A 11 20.43 27.88 2.47
N SER A 12 20.36 27.27 3.65
CA SER A 12 21.52 27.01 4.51
C SER A 12 22.38 25.87 4.00
N GLY A 13 21.75 24.88 3.34
CA GLY A 13 22.38 23.61 3.01
C GLY A 13 22.64 22.76 4.25
N LEU A 14 23.56 21.80 4.14
CA LEU A 14 24.08 21.07 5.29
C LEU A 14 25.23 21.86 5.91
N THR A 15 25.08 22.21 7.18
CA THR A 15 26.12 22.81 8.03
C THR A 15 26.30 21.95 9.26
N ASP A 16 27.53 21.50 9.52
CA ASP A 16 27.88 20.82 10.76
C ASP A 16 28.63 21.82 11.65
N GLU A 17 28.07 22.10 12.84
CA GLU A 17 28.68 23.03 13.81
C GLU A 17 30.03 22.50 14.34
N THR A 18 30.36 21.22 14.11
CA THR A 18 31.61 20.59 14.57
C THR A 18 32.81 20.73 13.62
N SER A 19 32.71 21.56 12.57
CA SER A 19 33.84 21.99 11.70
C SER A 19 34.50 20.94 10.80
N VAL A 20 34.02 19.69 10.74
CA VAL A 20 34.62 18.63 9.91
C VAL A 20 34.01 18.54 8.50
N VAL A 21 32.78 19.04 8.32
CA VAL A 21 32.05 18.93 7.04
C VAL A 21 32.07 20.28 6.30
N PRO A 22 32.53 20.34 5.03
CA PRO A 22 32.43 21.57 4.24
C PRO A 22 30.97 21.99 4.10
N ARG A 23 30.71 23.31 4.01
CA ARG A 23 29.34 23.81 3.83
C ARG A 23 28.80 23.37 2.47
N ILE A 24 27.93 22.37 2.50
CA ILE A 24 27.30 21.76 1.33
C ILE A 24 26.01 22.51 1.02
N ARG A 25 25.89 23.11 -0.15
CA ARG A 25 24.76 24.01 -0.47
C ARG A 25 23.68 23.39 -1.35
N THR A 26 23.96 22.27 -1.99
CA THR A 26 23.11 21.75 -3.07
C THR A 26 22.93 20.23 -2.99
N ILE A 27 21.90 19.73 -3.68
CA ILE A 27 21.65 18.28 -3.81
C ILE A 27 22.86 17.52 -4.39
N TRP A 28 23.53 18.08 -5.42
CA TRP A 28 24.71 17.43 -6.01
C TRP A 28 25.90 17.47 -5.06
N GLY A 29 26.10 18.60 -4.37
CA GLY A 29 27.02 18.75 -3.24
C GLY A 29 26.88 17.61 -2.23
N PHE A 30 25.65 17.42 -1.77
CA PHE A 30 25.32 16.46 -0.74
C PHE A 30 25.51 15.01 -1.20
N LEU A 31 25.06 14.67 -2.41
CA LEU A 31 25.27 13.34 -2.97
C LEU A 31 26.75 13.03 -3.16
N ALA A 32 27.54 13.95 -3.71
CA ALA A 32 28.96 13.72 -3.90
C ALA A 32 29.71 13.61 -2.57
N TRP A 33 29.29 14.37 -1.55
CA TRP A 33 29.85 14.22 -0.20
C TRP A 33 29.59 12.82 0.38
N GLN A 34 28.35 12.33 0.31
CA GLN A 34 28.02 10.97 0.75
C GLN A 34 28.75 9.88 -0.05
N LEU A 35 29.12 10.15 -1.30
CA LEU A 35 29.89 9.25 -2.16
C LEU A 35 31.41 9.44 -2.03
N GLY A 36 31.89 10.36 -1.19
CA GLY A 36 33.31 10.63 -0.99
C GLY A 36 33.99 11.38 -2.15
N ALA A 37 33.21 12.01 -3.03
CA ALA A 37 33.64 12.67 -4.25
C ALA A 37 33.44 14.21 -4.25
N TYR A 38 33.12 14.82 -3.10
CA TYR A 38 32.80 16.26 -3.00
C TYR A 38 33.86 17.18 -3.62
N LYS A 39 35.15 16.86 -3.47
CA LYS A 39 36.25 17.66 -4.05
C LYS A 39 36.14 17.86 -5.57
N LEU A 40 35.49 16.94 -6.29
CA LEU A 40 35.29 17.05 -7.74
C LEU A 40 34.25 18.11 -8.12
N ILE A 41 33.38 18.51 -7.18
CA ILE A 41 32.26 19.42 -7.42
C ILE A 41 32.22 20.61 -6.44
N GLU A 42 33.29 20.81 -5.68
CA GLU A 42 33.32 21.86 -4.65
C GLU A 42 33.03 23.25 -5.25
N GLU A 43 33.63 23.55 -6.40
CA GLU A 43 33.38 24.80 -7.11
C GLU A 43 31.92 24.93 -7.57
N GLN A 44 31.34 23.87 -8.12
CA GLN A 44 29.96 23.80 -8.60
C GLN A 44 28.97 23.95 -7.45
N ASP A 45 29.22 23.31 -6.30
CA ASP A 45 28.40 23.43 -5.10
C ASP A 45 28.46 24.84 -4.51
N GLN A 46 29.65 25.46 -4.41
CA GLN A 46 29.78 26.83 -3.90
C GLN A 46 29.14 27.85 -4.83
N LYS A 47 29.27 27.68 -6.15
CA LYS A 47 28.62 28.53 -7.17
C LYS A 47 27.13 28.24 -7.33
N ARG A 48 26.63 27.13 -6.77
CA ARG A 48 25.28 26.59 -6.96
C ARG A 48 24.89 26.39 -8.44
N VAL A 49 25.88 26.03 -9.25
CA VAL A 49 25.70 25.69 -10.68
C VAL A 49 25.82 24.18 -10.84
N ALA A 50 24.90 23.58 -11.60
CA ALA A 50 24.86 22.14 -11.80
C ALA A 50 26.14 21.62 -12.49
N PRO A 51 26.71 20.49 -12.05
CA PRO A 51 27.85 19.87 -12.71
C PRO A 51 27.43 19.22 -14.03
N GLY A 52 28.31 19.25 -15.03
CA GLY A 52 28.11 18.52 -16.29
C GLY A 52 28.27 17.00 -16.15
N GLY A 53 27.79 16.25 -17.15
CA GLY A 53 27.74 14.78 -17.17
C GLY A 53 29.07 14.09 -16.85
N GLU A 54 30.20 14.55 -17.41
CA GLU A 54 31.52 13.98 -17.15
C GLU A 54 31.93 14.04 -15.66
N ILE A 55 31.54 15.10 -14.95
CA ILE A 55 31.81 15.22 -13.52
C ILE A 55 30.86 14.29 -12.74
N VAL A 56 29.59 14.24 -13.11
CA VAL A 56 28.59 13.35 -12.51
C VAL A 56 28.99 11.88 -12.66
N LYS A 57 29.48 11.48 -13.83
CA LYS A 57 30.00 10.14 -14.09
C LYS A 57 31.18 9.78 -13.18
N LYS A 58 32.10 10.72 -12.95
CA LYS A 58 33.21 10.52 -12.00
C LYS A 58 32.74 10.41 -10.55
N ILE A 59 31.69 11.13 -10.16
CA ILE A 59 31.07 11.02 -8.82
C ILE A 59 30.45 9.64 -8.62
N ILE A 60 29.75 9.11 -9.63
CA ILE A 60 29.16 7.76 -9.61
C ILE A 60 30.26 6.70 -9.52
N GLY A 61 31.32 6.87 -10.31
CA GLY A 61 32.47 5.97 -10.38
C GLY A 61 32.12 4.56 -10.90
N ASP A 62 33.04 3.62 -10.72
CA ASP A 62 32.92 2.23 -11.20
C ASP A 62 32.46 1.23 -10.12
N LYS A 63 32.22 1.70 -8.89
CA LYS A 63 31.77 0.85 -7.77
C LYS A 63 30.24 0.70 -7.79
N PRO A 64 29.68 -0.43 -7.29
CA PRO A 64 28.25 -0.55 -7.09
C PRO A 64 27.69 0.58 -6.22
N THR A 65 26.83 1.42 -6.79
CA THR A 65 26.33 2.66 -6.17
C THR A 65 24.82 2.70 -6.20
N LEU A 66 24.20 2.76 -5.02
CA LEU A 66 22.76 3.01 -4.87
C LEU A 66 22.52 4.45 -4.42
N ILE A 67 21.70 5.18 -5.17
CA ILE A 67 21.27 6.55 -4.85
C ILE A 67 19.76 6.53 -4.60
N LEU A 68 19.36 6.98 -3.41
CA LEU A 68 17.97 7.13 -3.01
C LEU A 68 17.65 8.62 -2.91
N LEU A 69 16.59 9.04 -3.58
CA LEU A 69 16.13 10.40 -3.68
C LEU A 69 14.69 10.46 -3.16
N ASP A 70 14.53 10.74 -1.87
CA ASP A 70 13.21 10.78 -1.23
C ASP A 70 12.65 12.21 -1.23
N GLU A 71 11.37 12.36 -1.57
CA GLU A 71 10.62 13.63 -1.55
C GLU A 71 11.32 14.78 -2.30
N VAL A 72 11.95 14.48 -3.44
CA VAL A 72 12.70 15.46 -4.24
C VAL A 72 11.82 16.61 -4.74
N SER A 73 10.53 16.37 -4.97
CA SER A 73 9.58 17.39 -5.38
C SER A 73 9.50 18.54 -4.36
N ARG A 74 9.55 18.24 -3.05
CA ARG A 74 9.58 19.26 -1.98
C ARG A 74 10.84 20.12 -2.03
N TYR A 75 12.00 19.50 -2.27
CA TYR A 75 13.24 20.25 -2.40
C TYR A 75 13.22 21.16 -3.64
N LEU A 76 12.71 20.68 -4.76
CA LEU A 76 12.58 21.47 -5.98
C LEU A 76 11.66 22.68 -5.79
N GLU A 77 10.52 22.50 -5.12
CA GLU A 77 9.59 23.58 -4.78
C GLU A 77 10.28 24.67 -3.96
N ARG A 78 10.97 24.31 -2.87
CA ARG A 78 11.71 25.27 -2.04
C ARG A 78 12.82 25.97 -2.82
N SER A 79 13.47 25.25 -3.74
CA SER A 79 14.56 25.77 -4.57
C SER A 79 14.11 26.83 -5.58
N MET A 80 12.80 27.01 -5.81
CA MET A 80 12.28 28.09 -6.67
C MET A 80 12.52 29.48 -6.05
N GLY A 81 12.53 29.58 -4.72
CA GLY A 81 12.75 30.83 -4.00
C GLY A 81 14.20 31.33 -4.03
N GLU A 82 15.15 30.45 -4.37
CA GLU A 82 16.58 30.77 -4.32
C GLU A 82 17.12 31.12 -5.72
N ARG A 83 17.59 32.36 -5.90
CA ARG A 83 18.18 32.82 -7.17
C ARG A 83 19.64 32.40 -7.31
N VAL A 84 20.04 32.06 -8.54
CA VAL A 84 21.42 31.73 -8.91
C VAL A 84 21.73 32.41 -10.25
N GLY A 85 22.47 33.52 -10.20
CA GLY A 85 22.70 34.37 -11.38
C GLY A 85 21.37 34.85 -11.99
N GLU A 86 21.21 34.64 -13.29
CA GLU A 86 19.97 34.95 -14.04
C GLU A 86 18.92 33.81 -13.99
N SER A 87 19.15 32.79 -13.16
CA SER A 87 18.33 31.58 -13.03
C SER A 87 17.93 31.33 -11.57
N THR A 88 17.38 30.15 -11.30
CA THR A 88 17.02 29.69 -9.95
C THR A 88 17.72 28.38 -9.61
N LEU A 89 17.88 28.12 -8.31
CA LEU A 89 18.39 26.85 -7.83
C LEU A 89 17.50 25.68 -8.27
N TYR A 90 16.18 25.91 -8.39
CA TYR A 90 15.24 24.95 -8.99
C TYR A 90 15.68 24.49 -10.39
N ARG A 91 15.99 25.44 -11.29
CA ARG A 91 16.40 25.08 -12.67
C ARG A 91 17.71 24.30 -12.67
N GLN A 92 18.67 24.69 -11.83
CA GLN A 92 19.95 23.98 -11.69
C GLN A 92 19.77 22.58 -11.09
N ALA A 93 18.93 22.43 -10.06
CA ALA A 93 18.63 21.14 -9.47
C ALA A 93 17.93 20.20 -10.47
N LEU A 94 16.99 20.73 -11.26
CA LEU A 94 16.32 19.95 -12.30
C LEU A 94 17.31 19.49 -13.38
N GLU A 95 18.18 20.38 -13.86
CA GLU A 95 19.24 20.06 -14.82
C GLU A 95 20.22 19.00 -14.28
N PHE A 96 20.56 19.09 -13.00
CA PHE A 96 21.36 18.07 -12.33
C PHE A 96 20.64 16.72 -12.27
N ILE A 97 19.35 16.66 -11.92
CA ILE A 97 18.57 15.41 -11.89
C ILE A 97 18.50 14.78 -13.29
N GLN A 98 18.32 15.58 -14.34
CA GLN A 98 18.36 15.11 -15.74
C GLN A 98 19.70 14.52 -16.12
N THR A 99 20.78 15.20 -15.74
CA THR A 99 22.15 14.73 -15.97
C THR A 99 22.41 13.44 -15.20
N LEU A 100 22.05 13.40 -13.91
CA LEU A 100 22.21 12.24 -13.03
C LEU A 100 21.45 11.00 -13.55
N THR A 101 20.20 11.17 -13.97
CA THR A 101 19.40 10.07 -14.55
C THR A 101 20.02 9.54 -15.83
N THR A 102 20.53 10.43 -16.70
CA THR A 102 21.21 10.05 -17.95
C THR A 102 22.49 9.26 -17.69
N GLU A 103 23.37 9.76 -16.81
CA GLU A 103 24.64 9.10 -16.50
C GLU A 103 24.44 7.76 -15.78
N ILE A 104 23.45 7.65 -14.90
CA ILE A 104 23.10 6.39 -14.23
C ILE A 104 22.53 5.39 -15.23
N SER A 105 21.70 5.82 -16.18
CA SER A 105 21.19 4.95 -17.24
C SER A 105 22.31 4.38 -18.13
N GLY A 106 23.39 5.13 -18.32
CA GLY A 106 24.57 4.68 -19.05
C GLY A 106 25.53 3.81 -18.24
N SER A 107 25.32 3.71 -16.92
CA SER A 107 26.16 2.95 -16.00
C SER A 107 25.67 1.52 -15.82
N ARG A 108 26.60 0.58 -15.60
CA ARG A 108 26.27 -0.83 -15.26
C ARG A 108 26.27 -1.11 -13.76
N ASN A 109 26.74 -0.14 -12.96
CA ASN A 109 27.02 -0.29 -11.54
C ASN A 109 26.26 0.71 -10.68
N ALA A 110 25.43 1.57 -11.26
CA ALA A 110 24.64 2.56 -10.53
C ALA A 110 23.14 2.29 -10.64
N CYS A 111 22.42 2.53 -9.54
CA CYS A 111 20.97 2.49 -9.51
C CYS A 111 20.44 3.75 -8.80
N LEU A 112 19.46 4.39 -9.43
CA LEU A 112 18.73 5.52 -8.86
C LEU A 112 17.32 5.06 -8.50
N ILE A 113 16.92 5.27 -7.25
CA ILE A 113 15.54 5.14 -6.81
C ILE A 113 15.10 6.51 -6.32
N TYR A 114 13.99 7.01 -6.82
CA TYR A 114 13.39 8.25 -6.34
C TYR A 114 11.91 8.03 -6.04
N SER A 115 11.39 8.72 -5.03
CA SER A 115 9.97 8.73 -4.73
C SER A 115 9.31 9.90 -5.46
N LEU A 116 8.23 9.60 -6.20
CA LEU A 116 7.28 10.59 -6.69
C LEU A 116 6.02 10.48 -5.86
N GLN A 117 5.43 11.62 -5.54
CA GLN A 117 4.10 11.63 -4.94
C GLN A 117 3.08 11.08 -5.93
N ALA A 118 2.13 10.28 -5.42
CA ALA A 118 1.22 9.51 -6.25
C ALA A 118 0.20 10.39 -6.99
N SER A 119 -0.05 11.62 -6.51
CA SER A 119 -1.00 12.52 -7.15
C SER A 119 -0.68 14.00 -6.95
N ALA A 120 -1.13 14.81 -7.91
CA ALA A 120 -1.17 16.26 -7.82
C ALA A 120 -2.02 16.78 -6.64
N ARG A 121 -2.85 15.93 -6.02
CA ARG A 121 -3.67 16.30 -4.84
C ARG A 121 -2.92 16.16 -3.51
N GLU A 122 -1.94 15.26 -3.44
CA GLU A 122 -1.05 15.14 -2.27
C GLU A 122 0.06 16.19 -2.28
N PHE A 123 0.33 16.77 -3.45
CA PHE A 123 1.30 17.84 -3.64
C PHE A 123 0.64 19.21 -3.51
N PHE A 124 0.89 19.90 -2.40
CA PHE A 124 0.49 21.30 -2.18
C PHE A 124 1.43 22.28 -2.89
N GLY A 125 1.76 22.02 -4.16
CA GLY A 125 2.78 22.75 -4.92
C GLY A 125 2.53 22.74 -6.42
N ASP A 126 3.50 23.24 -7.17
CA ASP A 126 3.42 23.36 -8.64
C ASP A 126 3.37 21.98 -9.33
N VAL A 127 2.19 21.63 -9.84
CA VAL A 127 1.90 20.36 -10.53
C VAL A 127 2.83 20.14 -11.74
N GLU A 128 3.39 21.22 -12.31
CA GLU A 128 4.37 21.12 -13.39
C GLU A 128 5.66 20.42 -12.95
N ILE A 129 6.06 20.50 -11.67
CA ILE A 129 7.23 19.78 -11.13
C ILE A 129 7.02 18.28 -11.24
N LEU A 130 5.84 17.79 -10.83
CA LEU A 130 5.51 16.36 -10.91
C LEU A 130 5.46 15.88 -12.35
N ALA A 131 4.83 16.64 -13.25
CA ALA A 131 4.79 16.32 -14.67
C ALA A 131 6.20 16.27 -15.29
N THR A 132 7.06 17.22 -14.91
CA THR A 132 8.44 17.27 -15.38
C THR A 132 9.22 16.06 -14.89
N LEU A 133 9.12 15.71 -13.60
CA LEU A 133 9.79 14.52 -13.06
C LEU A 133 9.26 13.22 -13.67
N ASP A 134 7.95 13.10 -13.94
CA ASP A 134 7.35 11.93 -14.61
C ASP A 134 7.80 11.82 -16.08
N HIS A 135 7.99 12.94 -16.78
CA HIS A 135 8.60 12.95 -18.12
C HIS A 135 10.07 12.52 -18.10
N LEU A 136 10.82 12.83 -17.05
CA LEU A 136 12.19 12.33 -16.89
C LEU A 136 12.21 10.84 -16.58
N ALA A 137 11.28 10.38 -15.75
CA ALA A 137 11.09 8.98 -15.39
C ALA A 137 10.81 8.08 -16.61
N SER A 138 9.90 8.53 -17.47
CA SER A 138 9.43 7.78 -18.64
C SER A 138 10.50 7.59 -19.72
N ARG A 139 11.50 8.47 -19.80
CA ARG A 139 12.59 8.36 -20.78
C ARG A 139 13.60 7.24 -20.49
N VAL A 140 13.68 6.80 -19.23
CA VAL A 140 14.72 5.89 -18.74
C VAL A 140 14.17 4.48 -18.45
N ASP A 141 12.95 4.19 -18.90
CA ASP A 141 12.28 2.88 -18.79
C ASP A 141 12.15 2.37 -17.33
N ALA A 142 12.09 3.31 -16.36
CA ALA A 142 12.31 3.03 -14.94
C ALA A 142 11.05 3.13 -14.05
N LYS A 143 9.85 3.32 -14.62
CA LYS A 143 8.63 3.44 -13.81
C LYS A 143 8.20 2.06 -13.30
N ARG A 144 8.60 1.72 -12.08
CA ARG A 144 8.17 0.50 -11.39
C ARG A 144 7.32 0.86 -10.19
N GLU A 145 6.09 0.33 -10.16
CA GLU A 145 5.27 0.40 -8.96
C GLU A 145 5.99 -0.33 -7.81
N PRO A 146 6.16 0.31 -6.63
CA PRO A 146 6.98 -0.24 -5.54
C PRO A 146 6.49 -1.58 -4.97
N ILE A 147 5.21 -1.89 -5.14
CA ILE A 147 4.58 -3.11 -4.63
C ILE A 147 3.62 -3.63 -5.70
N ARG A 148 3.90 -4.83 -6.23
CA ARG A 148 3.05 -5.51 -7.22
C ARG A 148 2.44 -6.78 -6.63
N GLY A 149 1.15 -6.99 -6.90
CA GLY A 149 0.43 -8.20 -6.49
C GLY A 149 0.60 -8.52 -5.01
N ASP A 150 1.09 -9.73 -4.73
CA ASP A 150 1.22 -10.32 -3.40
C ASP A 150 2.44 -9.81 -2.60
N GLU A 151 3.28 -8.92 -3.17
CA GLU A 151 4.40 -8.27 -2.47
C GLU A 151 3.96 -7.41 -1.28
N ILE A 152 2.66 -7.08 -1.18
CA ILE A 152 2.12 -6.37 -0.04
C ILE A 152 2.17 -7.22 1.25
N PHE A 153 2.04 -8.55 1.16
CA PHE A 153 1.88 -9.38 2.36
C PHE A 153 3.10 -9.33 3.28
N PRO A 154 4.35 -9.50 2.77
CA PRO A 154 5.54 -9.34 3.61
C PRO A 154 5.70 -7.93 4.18
N VAL A 155 5.26 -6.90 3.46
CA VAL A 155 5.28 -5.51 3.93
C VAL A 155 4.34 -5.34 5.15
N LEU A 156 3.11 -5.87 5.06
CA LEU A 156 2.16 -5.82 6.16
C LEU A 156 2.67 -6.57 7.39
N ARG A 157 3.23 -7.78 7.22
CA ARG A 157 3.85 -8.55 8.30
C ARG A 157 4.92 -7.73 9.02
N LYS A 158 5.86 -7.18 8.26
CA LYS A 158 7.00 -6.45 8.81
C LYS A 158 6.62 -5.13 9.48
N ARG A 159 5.56 -4.46 9.00
CA ARG A 159 5.12 -3.15 9.50
C ARG A 159 4.12 -3.23 10.66
N LEU A 160 3.27 -4.25 10.69
CA LEU A 160 2.17 -4.36 11.65
C LEU A 160 2.46 -5.30 12.83
N LEU A 161 3.35 -6.27 12.64
CA LEU A 161 3.67 -7.25 13.67
C LEU A 161 4.99 -6.89 14.35
N ALA A 162 5.04 -7.06 15.67
CA ALA A 162 6.26 -6.87 16.44
C ALA A 162 7.35 -7.90 16.06
N GLU A 163 6.93 -9.12 15.73
CA GLU A 163 7.77 -10.22 15.30
C GLU A 163 7.14 -10.91 14.10
N LEU A 164 7.97 -11.47 13.21
CA LEU A 164 7.48 -12.25 12.08
C LEU A 164 6.82 -13.54 12.59
N PRO A 165 5.70 -13.96 11.97
CA PRO A 165 5.02 -15.16 12.36
C PRO A 165 5.88 -16.41 12.10
N ASN A 166 5.69 -17.44 12.92
CA ASN A 166 6.34 -18.72 12.68
C ASN A 166 5.79 -19.37 11.39
N GLU A 167 6.69 -19.69 10.46
CA GLU A 167 6.33 -20.22 9.14
C GLU A 167 5.65 -21.60 9.21
N ASP A 168 6.00 -22.45 10.18
CA ASP A 168 5.31 -23.75 10.36
C ASP A 168 3.85 -23.55 10.78
N ILE A 169 3.58 -22.54 11.63
CA ILE A 169 2.22 -22.18 12.03
C ILE A 169 1.46 -21.60 10.84
N ALA A 170 2.06 -20.68 10.09
CA ALA A 170 1.46 -20.10 8.89
C ALA A 170 1.08 -21.19 7.87
N ASN A 171 1.98 -22.15 7.63
CA ASN A 171 1.73 -23.28 6.74
C ASN A 171 0.60 -24.20 7.23
N LYS A 172 0.53 -24.48 8.53
CA LYS A 172 -0.57 -25.28 9.12
C LYS A 172 -1.92 -24.58 8.98
N VAL A 173 -1.97 -23.28 9.25
CA VAL A 173 -3.19 -22.47 9.11
C VAL A 173 -3.61 -22.41 7.63
N ALA A 174 -2.67 -22.18 6.72
CA ALA A 174 -2.93 -22.18 5.28
C ALA A 174 -3.54 -23.51 4.81
N ASN A 175 -2.98 -24.65 5.24
CA ASN A 175 -3.54 -25.97 4.92
C ASN A 175 -4.98 -26.12 5.42
N ASN A 176 -5.27 -25.74 6.66
CA ASN A 176 -6.61 -25.88 7.24
C ASN A 176 -7.68 -25.06 6.48
N TYR A 177 -7.37 -23.80 6.16
CA TYR A 177 -8.28 -22.95 5.38
C TYR A 177 -8.50 -23.52 3.98
N VAL A 178 -7.42 -23.91 3.30
CA VAL A 178 -7.49 -24.47 1.96
C VAL A 178 -8.25 -25.79 1.93
N ASP A 179 -8.04 -26.69 2.88
CA ASP A 179 -8.78 -27.96 2.97
C ASP A 179 -10.27 -27.72 3.20
N THR A 180 -10.62 -26.70 3.99
CA THR A 180 -12.01 -26.29 4.20
C THR A 180 -12.63 -25.72 2.93
N ILE A 181 -11.92 -24.87 2.21
CA ILE A 181 -12.36 -24.34 0.92
C ILE A 181 -12.49 -25.45 -0.11
N LYS A 182 -11.50 -26.35 -0.19
CA LYS A 182 -11.49 -27.50 -1.11
C LYS A 182 -12.71 -28.39 -0.89
N ARG A 183 -13.05 -28.71 0.37
CA ARG A 183 -14.26 -29.49 0.71
C ARG A 183 -15.55 -28.79 0.30
N ASN A 184 -15.62 -27.46 0.47
CA ASN A 184 -16.82 -26.68 0.14
C ASN A 184 -16.96 -26.40 -1.37
N ILE A 185 -15.88 -26.28 -2.13
CA ILE A 185 -15.96 -26.00 -3.58
C ILE A 185 -16.11 -27.30 -4.37
N LEU A 186 -15.25 -28.30 -4.09
CA LEU A 186 -15.24 -29.54 -4.88
C LEU A 186 -16.52 -30.37 -4.73
N SER A 187 -17.30 -30.16 -3.66
CA SER A 187 -18.62 -30.78 -3.53
C SER A 187 -19.62 -30.34 -4.60
N TYR A 188 -19.37 -29.22 -5.29
CA TYR A 188 -20.26 -28.66 -6.30
C TYR A 188 -19.69 -28.70 -7.74
N VAL A 189 -18.50 -29.28 -7.95
CA VAL A 189 -17.85 -29.36 -9.27
C VAL A 189 -18.13 -30.73 -9.91
N PRO A 190 -18.90 -30.81 -11.01
CA PRO A 190 -19.33 -32.08 -11.59
C PRO A 190 -18.31 -32.73 -12.52
N SER A 191 -17.35 -31.97 -13.07
CA SER A 191 -16.40 -32.43 -14.10
C SER A 191 -14.99 -32.66 -13.56
N GLU A 192 -14.34 -33.75 -13.99
CA GLU A 192 -12.92 -34.05 -13.72
C GLU A 192 -11.96 -32.97 -14.24
N ALA A 193 -12.29 -32.32 -15.37
CA ALA A 193 -11.45 -31.27 -15.94
C ALA A 193 -11.51 -29.97 -15.11
N GLU A 194 -12.71 -29.54 -14.73
CA GLU A 194 -12.92 -28.39 -13.83
C GLU A 194 -12.31 -28.64 -12.46
N ARG A 195 -12.36 -29.89 -11.97
CA ARG A 195 -11.74 -30.28 -10.71
C ARG A 195 -10.23 -30.04 -10.72
N ARG A 196 -9.53 -30.39 -11.81
CA ARG A 196 -8.07 -30.16 -11.94
C ARG A 196 -7.73 -28.67 -11.95
N GLU A 197 -8.51 -27.86 -12.66
CA GLU A 197 -8.32 -26.40 -12.68
C GLU A 197 -8.52 -25.80 -11.28
N VAL A 198 -9.55 -26.24 -10.56
CA VAL A 198 -9.80 -25.83 -9.17
C VAL A 198 -8.66 -26.26 -8.26
N GLU A 199 -8.10 -27.46 -8.43
CA GLU A 199 -6.95 -27.93 -7.65
C GLU A 199 -5.69 -27.10 -7.89
N GLU A 200 -5.37 -26.74 -9.13
CA GLU A 200 -4.25 -25.85 -9.44
C GLU A 200 -4.44 -24.45 -8.82
N ARG A 201 -5.65 -23.90 -8.90
CA ARG A 201 -6.00 -22.62 -8.26
C ARG A 201 -5.86 -22.70 -6.74
N ILE A 202 -6.26 -23.82 -6.15
CA ILE A 202 -6.13 -24.08 -4.71
C ILE A 202 -4.67 -24.08 -4.25
N ILE A 203 -3.74 -24.66 -5.03
CA ILE A 203 -2.30 -24.65 -4.70
C ILE A 203 -1.79 -23.20 -4.61
N LYS A 204 -2.08 -22.38 -5.63
CA LYS A 204 -1.73 -20.96 -5.61
C LYS A 204 -2.37 -20.24 -4.43
N TYR A 205 -3.64 -20.54 -4.14
CA TYR A 205 -4.37 -19.93 -3.02
C TYR A 205 -3.75 -20.28 -1.66
N ARG A 206 -3.25 -21.51 -1.48
CA ARG A 206 -2.50 -21.95 -0.29
C ARG A 206 -1.25 -21.13 -0.06
N GLU A 207 -0.45 -20.92 -1.10
CA GLU A 207 0.76 -20.09 -1.01
C GLU A 207 0.43 -18.67 -0.56
N ARG A 208 -0.65 -18.10 -1.11
CA ARG A 208 -1.15 -16.78 -0.69
C ARG A 208 -1.55 -16.74 0.77
N PHE A 209 -2.26 -17.74 1.29
CA PHE A 209 -2.56 -17.82 2.73
C PHE A 209 -1.30 -17.89 3.59
N ALA A 210 -0.33 -18.71 3.18
CA ALA A 210 0.93 -18.87 3.89
C ALA A 210 1.77 -17.58 3.87
N LEU A 211 1.68 -16.76 2.82
CA LEU A 211 2.33 -15.44 2.71
C LEU A 211 1.56 -14.32 3.42
N ALA A 212 0.24 -14.40 3.46
CA ALA A 212 -0.64 -13.38 4.03
C ALA A 212 -0.80 -13.50 5.55
N TYR A 213 -0.55 -14.68 6.14
CA TYR A 213 -0.72 -14.90 7.58
C TYR A 213 -0.09 -13.76 8.43
N PRO A 214 -0.79 -13.20 9.43
CA PRO A 214 -2.09 -13.63 9.98
C PRO A 214 -3.32 -12.98 9.32
N PHE A 215 -3.22 -12.45 8.10
CA PHE A 215 -4.34 -11.87 7.38
C PHE A 215 -4.94 -12.86 6.37
N HIS A 216 -6.26 -12.79 6.18
CA HIS A 216 -6.92 -13.50 5.10
C HIS A 216 -6.62 -12.80 3.77
N PRO A 217 -6.15 -13.49 2.70
CA PRO A 217 -5.79 -12.86 1.43
C PRO A 217 -6.91 -11.98 0.85
N ALA A 218 -8.15 -12.47 0.88
CA ALA A 218 -9.32 -11.74 0.38
C ALA A 218 -9.56 -10.38 1.04
N LEU A 219 -9.19 -10.21 2.32
CA LEU A 219 -9.30 -8.92 3.02
C LEU A 219 -8.31 -7.90 2.44
N ILE A 220 -7.10 -8.35 2.11
CA ILE A 220 -6.08 -7.48 1.52
C ILE A 220 -6.40 -7.18 0.06
N ASP A 221 -6.90 -8.17 -0.68
CA ASP A 221 -7.36 -8.00 -2.07
C ASP A 221 -8.49 -6.98 -2.14
N LEU A 222 -9.47 -7.06 -1.22
CA LEU A 222 -10.54 -6.07 -1.10
C LEU A 222 -9.99 -4.63 -1.00
N MET A 223 -9.04 -4.39 -0.10
CA MET A 223 -8.47 -3.06 0.06
C MET A 223 -7.61 -2.63 -1.13
N ARG A 224 -6.85 -3.55 -1.73
CA ARG A 224 -5.95 -3.24 -2.85
C ARG A 224 -6.64 -3.05 -4.19
N GLU A 225 -7.69 -3.80 -4.44
CA GLU A 225 -8.33 -3.82 -5.75
C GLU A 225 -9.58 -2.94 -5.76
N ARG A 226 -10.39 -3.02 -4.70
CA ARG A 226 -11.66 -2.29 -4.65
C ARG A 226 -11.50 -0.93 -4.02
N TRP A 227 -10.92 -0.85 -2.82
CA TRP A 227 -10.74 0.47 -2.18
C TRP A 227 -9.74 1.34 -2.94
N ALA A 228 -8.84 0.76 -3.74
CA ALA A 228 -7.96 1.53 -4.64
C ALA A 228 -8.69 2.34 -5.72
N SER A 229 -9.98 2.07 -5.97
CA SER A 229 -10.85 2.90 -6.83
C SER A 229 -11.42 4.13 -6.09
N ILE A 230 -11.32 4.18 -4.77
CA ILE A 230 -11.81 5.30 -3.96
C ILE A 230 -10.81 6.47 -4.11
N PRO A 231 -11.26 7.67 -4.54
CA PRO A 231 -10.35 8.76 -4.91
C PRO A 231 -9.37 9.20 -3.82
N ASP A 232 -9.77 9.15 -2.56
CA ASP A 232 -8.96 9.65 -1.42
C ASP A 232 -8.24 8.52 -0.66
N PHE A 233 -8.32 7.27 -1.15
CA PHE A 233 -7.76 6.13 -0.44
C PHE A 233 -6.25 5.97 -0.66
N GLN A 234 -5.49 6.07 0.42
CA GLN A 234 -4.04 5.84 0.40
C GLN A 234 -3.73 4.35 0.39
N ARG A 235 -3.59 3.76 -0.81
CA ARG A 235 -3.44 2.30 -1.06
C ARG A 235 -2.56 1.49 -0.10
N THR A 236 -1.47 2.06 0.43
CA THR A 236 -0.58 1.35 1.39
C THR A 236 -0.67 1.93 2.80
N ARG A 237 -0.59 3.26 2.94
CA ARG A 237 -0.63 3.92 4.26
C ARG A 237 -1.99 3.75 4.94
N GLY A 238 -3.06 3.84 4.16
CA GLY A 238 -4.42 3.66 4.62
C GLY A 238 -4.71 2.25 5.12
N VAL A 239 -4.28 1.24 4.35
CA VAL A 239 -4.33 -0.17 4.77
C VAL A 239 -3.59 -0.39 6.07
N LEU A 240 -2.35 0.11 6.19
CA LEU A 240 -1.56 -0.04 7.41
C LEU A 240 -2.22 0.63 8.61
N ARG A 241 -2.72 1.86 8.45
CA ARG A 241 -3.40 2.61 9.51
C ARG A 241 -4.66 1.88 9.98
N PHE A 242 -5.50 1.46 9.05
CA PHE A 242 -6.73 0.75 9.36
C PHE A 242 -6.45 -0.60 10.05
N LEU A 243 -5.59 -1.43 9.48
CA LEU A 243 -5.25 -2.74 10.04
C LEU A 243 -4.56 -2.63 11.40
N ALA A 244 -3.76 -1.59 11.66
CA ALA A 244 -3.15 -1.37 12.97
C ALA A 244 -4.22 -1.16 14.07
N VAL A 245 -5.25 -0.36 13.80
CA VAL A 245 -6.36 -0.13 14.75
C VAL A 245 -7.17 -1.41 14.94
N VAL A 246 -7.44 -2.15 13.87
CA VAL A 246 -8.14 -3.45 13.92
C VAL A 246 -7.36 -4.46 14.77
N LEU A 247 -6.07 -4.64 14.51
CA LEU A 247 -5.22 -5.59 15.26
C LEU A 247 -5.14 -5.24 16.74
N ARG A 248 -4.98 -3.95 17.07
CA ARG A 248 -4.99 -3.47 18.46
C ARG A 248 -6.29 -3.84 19.17
N THR A 249 -7.41 -3.64 18.48
CA THR A 249 -8.76 -3.92 19.00
C THR A 249 -9.02 -5.43 19.13
N LEU A 250 -8.59 -6.23 18.16
CA LEU A 250 -8.70 -7.69 18.24
C LEU A 250 -7.83 -8.27 19.36
N LYS A 251 -6.64 -7.69 19.59
CA LYS A 251 -5.76 -8.04 20.70
C LYS A 251 -6.40 -7.71 22.04
N SER A 252 -6.99 -6.52 22.21
CA SER A 252 -7.68 -6.15 23.47
C SER A 252 -8.90 -7.02 23.75
N ARG A 253 -9.58 -7.50 22.70
CA ARG A 253 -10.70 -8.45 22.78
C ARG A 253 -10.28 -9.91 22.99
N ASN A 254 -8.98 -10.22 23.07
CA ASN A 254 -8.44 -11.59 23.13
C ASN A 254 -9.03 -12.50 22.04
N SER A 255 -9.13 -11.98 20.81
CA SER A 255 -9.59 -12.76 19.67
C SER A 255 -8.74 -14.01 19.46
N ARG A 256 -9.37 -15.14 19.16
CA ARG A 256 -8.72 -16.45 18.93
C ARG A 256 -8.87 -16.95 17.49
N GLU A 257 -9.31 -16.07 16.58
CA GLU A 257 -9.36 -16.40 15.16
C GLU A 257 -7.94 -16.58 14.61
N TYR A 258 -7.76 -17.57 13.73
CA TYR A 258 -6.44 -17.86 13.17
C TYR A 258 -5.97 -16.80 12.16
N LEU A 259 -6.92 -16.20 11.45
CA LEU A 259 -6.69 -15.15 10.47
C LEU A 259 -7.61 -13.97 10.75
N VAL A 260 -7.14 -12.76 10.42
CA VAL A 260 -7.96 -11.56 10.36
C VAL A 260 -8.59 -11.49 8.97
N SER A 261 -9.91 -11.67 8.92
CA SER A 261 -10.72 -11.59 7.70
C SER A 261 -11.68 -10.39 7.75
N ALA A 262 -12.40 -10.13 6.66
CA ALA A 262 -13.41 -9.06 6.59
C ALA A 262 -14.55 -9.25 7.63
N ASN A 263 -14.79 -10.48 8.07
CA ASN A 263 -15.77 -10.81 9.10
C ASN A 263 -15.36 -10.40 10.51
N ASP A 264 -14.06 -10.26 10.74
CA ASP A 264 -13.51 -10.09 12.09
C ASP A 264 -13.36 -8.61 12.45
N ILE A 265 -13.62 -7.70 11.51
CA ILE A 265 -13.52 -6.25 11.70
C ILE A 265 -14.54 -5.79 12.75
N PRO A 266 -14.12 -5.31 13.93
CA PRO A 266 -15.04 -4.94 15.01
C PRO A 266 -15.62 -3.54 14.78
N ILE A 267 -16.55 -3.41 13.83
CA ILE A 267 -17.15 -2.12 13.42
C ILE A 267 -17.99 -1.44 14.52
N ASP A 268 -18.36 -2.21 15.55
CA ASP A 268 -18.99 -1.72 16.76
C ASP A 268 -18.06 -0.80 17.57
N GLU A 269 -16.73 -0.95 17.43
CA GLU A 269 -15.73 -0.12 18.11
C GLU A 269 -15.59 1.24 17.43
N PRO A 270 -15.78 2.36 18.16
CA PRO A 270 -15.74 3.70 17.57
C PRO A 270 -14.40 4.03 16.89
N GLU A 271 -13.27 3.59 17.45
CA GLU A 271 -11.94 3.81 16.85
C GLU A 271 -11.80 3.10 15.50
N VAL A 272 -12.25 1.84 15.41
CA VAL A 272 -12.21 1.06 14.17
C VAL A 272 -13.15 1.64 13.13
N ARG A 273 -14.37 2.03 13.54
CA ARG A 273 -15.34 2.69 12.67
C ARG A 273 -14.81 4.02 12.14
N SER A 274 -14.18 4.83 12.98
CA SER A 274 -13.58 6.08 12.54
C SER A 274 -12.41 5.82 11.59
N ALA A 275 -11.55 4.85 11.87
CA ALA A 275 -10.45 4.50 10.99
C ALA A 275 -10.95 4.03 9.62
N PHE A 276 -11.97 3.17 9.59
CA PHE A 276 -12.62 2.68 8.38
C PHE A 276 -13.16 3.82 7.50
N PHE A 277 -14.01 4.69 8.05
CA PHE A 277 -14.61 5.79 7.28
C PHE A 277 -13.64 6.89 6.87
N THR A 278 -12.50 7.03 7.56
CA THR A 278 -11.42 7.89 7.06
C THR A 278 -10.79 7.33 5.78
N GLU A 279 -10.78 6.00 5.58
CA GLU A 279 -10.26 5.39 4.36
C GLU A 279 -11.28 5.35 3.22
N VAL A 280 -12.53 4.96 3.51
CA VAL A 280 -13.56 4.77 2.47
C VAL A 280 -14.45 6.00 2.22
N GLY A 281 -14.35 7.03 3.07
CA GLY A 281 -15.24 8.20 3.04
C GLY A 281 -16.65 7.89 3.53
N GLN A 282 -17.61 8.78 3.26
CA GLN A 282 -19.05 8.53 3.42
C GLN A 282 -19.51 8.15 4.84
N ARG A 283 -18.94 8.78 5.87
CA ARG A 283 -19.30 8.52 7.27
C ARG A 283 -20.76 8.84 7.60
N GLU A 284 -21.24 10.02 7.18
CA GLU A 284 -22.54 10.55 7.58
C GLU A 284 -23.73 9.76 7.01
N PRO A 285 -23.75 9.37 5.71
CA PRO A 285 -24.88 8.61 5.14
C PRO A 285 -25.05 7.22 5.75
N TYR A 286 -23.98 6.60 6.25
CA TYR A 286 -24.00 5.22 6.75
C TYR A 286 -24.26 5.11 8.25
N GLN A 287 -24.33 6.22 9.00
CA GLN A 287 -24.55 6.16 10.44
C GLN A 287 -25.89 5.51 10.80
N ALA A 288 -26.97 5.86 10.09
CA ALA A 288 -28.29 5.26 10.29
C ALA A 288 -28.30 3.75 9.98
N VAL A 289 -27.60 3.34 8.91
CA VAL A 289 -27.45 1.93 8.53
C VAL A 289 -26.70 1.16 9.61
N LEU A 290 -25.61 1.71 10.14
CA LEU A 290 -24.84 1.07 11.20
C LEU A 290 -25.64 0.92 12.50
N GLU A 291 -26.47 1.90 12.85
CA GLU A 291 -27.35 1.81 14.01
C GLU A 291 -28.45 0.76 13.81
N ALA A 292 -29.08 0.72 12.64
CA ALA A 292 -30.12 -0.24 12.32
C ALA A 292 -29.60 -1.69 12.20
N ASP A 293 -28.41 -1.88 11.63
CA ASP A 293 -27.96 -3.20 11.21
C ASP A 293 -26.90 -3.80 12.15
N PHE A 294 -26.06 -3.00 12.81
CA PHE A 294 -24.89 -3.50 13.56
C PHE A 294 -24.84 -3.13 15.04
N ILE A 295 -25.14 -1.87 15.40
CA ILE A 295 -24.77 -1.30 16.71
C ILE A 295 -25.99 -1.11 17.62
N GLY A 296 -27.15 -0.79 17.06
CA GLY A 296 -28.35 -0.49 17.84
C GLY A 296 -28.78 -1.67 18.70
N ALA A 297 -29.49 -1.38 19.80
CA ALA A 297 -29.97 -2.41 20.74
C ALA A 297 -30.85 -3.50 20.09
N ASN A 298 -31.51 -3.15 18.97
CA ASN A 298 -32.34 -4.04 18.18
C ASN A 298 -31.77 -4.30 16.77
N ALA A 299 -30.45 -4.19 16.62
CA ALA A 299 -29.76 -4.35 15.34
C ALA A 299 -30.15 -5.66 14.64
N GLN A 300 -30.36 -5.61 13.32
CA GLN A 300 -30.81 -6.77 12.55
C GLN A 300 -29.89 -7.98 12.74
N VAL A 301 -28.57 -7.79 12.69
CA VAL A 301 -27.60 -8.88 12.87
C VAL A 301 -27.73 -9.56 14.22
N MET A 302 -27.97 -8.81 15.30
CA MET A 302 -28.14 -9.37 16.65
C MET A 302 -29.41 -10.20 16.78
N ARG A 303 -30.46 -9.85 16.02
CA ARG A 303 -31.71 -10.63 15.99
C ARG A 303 -31.50 -11.96 15.25
N ILE A 304 -30.82 -11.93 14.11
CA ILE A 304 -30.56 -13.13 13.30
C ILE A 304 -29.55 -14.04 14.01
N ASP A 305 -28.53 -13.49 14.67
CA ASP A 305 -27.55 -14.28 15.45
C ASP A 305 -28.20 -15.11 16.57
N LYS A 306 -29.34 -14.67 17.12
CA LYS A 306 -30.10 -15.46 18.11
C LYS A 306 -30.78 -16.69 17.51
N ILE A 307 -30.99 -16.71 16.19
CA ILE A 307 -31.55 -17.86 15.45
C ILE A 307 -30.44 -18.89 15.23
N PHE A 308 -29.24 -18.44 14.85
CA PHE A 308 -28.11 -19.30 14.48
C PHE A 308 -27.08 -19.44 15.63
N THR A 309 -27.44 -20.21 16.66
CA THR A 309 -26.61 -20.38 17.87
C THR A 309 -25.45 -21.36 17.72
N GLU A 310 -25.41 -22.13 16.63
CA GLU A 310 -24.37 -23.14 16.36
C GLU A 310 -23.01 -22.51 15.99
N ALA A 311 -23.02 -21.26 15.53
CA ALA A 311 -21.83 -20.50 15.18
C ALA A 311 -21.75 -19.22 16.01
N LYS A 312 -20.53 -18.69 16.19
CA LYS A 312 -20.31 -17.45 16.94
C LYS A 312 -20.72 -16.24 16.09
N ASN A 313 -21.91 -15.72 16.34
CA ASN A 313 -22.48 -14.51 15.73
C ASN A 313 -22.35 -14.50 14.18
N PRO A 314 -22.86 -15.52 13.47
CA PRO A 314 -22.62 -15.68 12.04
C PRO A 314 -23.21 -14.54 11.18
N ALA A 315 -24.37 -13.99 11.53
CA ALA A 315 -24.98 -12.86 10.85
C ALA A 315 -24.16 -11.59 11.02
N THR A 316 -23.70 -11.29 12.24
CA THR A 316 -22.80 -10.16 12.46
C THR A 316 -21.53 -10.28 11.63
N ARG A 317 -20.93 -11.48 11.59
CA ARG A 317 -19.71 -11.74 10.83
C ARG A 317 -19.92 -11.54 9.32
N ILE A 318 -20.94 -12.17 8.74
CA ILE A 318 -21.23 -12.07 7.31
C ILE A 318 -21.60 -10.64 6.92
N ALA A 319 -22.43 -9.97 7.71
CA ALA A 319 -22.80 -8.58 7.46
C ALA A 319 -21.59 -7.64 7.49
N ARG A 320 -20.60 -7.86 8.37
CA ARG A 320 -19.35 -7.07 8.38
C ARG A 320 -18.58 -7.22 7.07
N ALA A 321 -18.46 -8.44 6.53
CA ALA A 321 -17.86 -8.61 5.22
C ALA A 321 -18.67 -7.87 4.15
N ILE A 322 -20.00 -8.03 4.10
CA ILE A 322 -20.86 -7.31 3.15
C ILE A 322 -20.63 -5.79 3.23
N LEU A 323 -20.56 -5.23 4.44
CA LEU A 323 -20.26 -3.82 4.66
C LEU A 323 -18.89 -3.44 4.07
N MET A 324 -17.84 -4.21 4.35
CA MET A 324 -16.49 -3.93 3.81
C MET A 324 -16.46 -3.97 2.27
N TYR A 325 -17.22 -4.88 1.65
CA TYR A 325 -17.33 -5.01 0.19
C TYR A 325 -18.30 -4.00 -0.46
N SER A 326 -19.07 -3.26 0.35
CA SER A 326 -19.98 -2.20 -0.13
C SER A 326 -19.26 -0.90 -0.49
N PHE A 327 -17.94 -0.84 -0.31
CA PHE A 327 -17.12 0.33 -0.65
C PHE A 327 -16.05 -0.04 -1.68
N GLY A 328 -15.85 0.89 -2.63
CA GLY A 328 -14.98 0.67 -3.77
C GLY A 328 -15.61 -0.28 -4.79
N GLY A 329 -15.34 -0.04 -6.07
CA GLY A 329 -15.81 -0.91 -7.14
C GLY A 329 -14.68 -1.77 -7.71
N GLN A 330 -15.04 -2.84 -8.43
CA GLN A 330 -14.05 -3.64 -9.14
C GLN A 330 -13.71 -2.98 -10.48
N PRO A 331 -12.42 -2.76 -10.81
CA PRO A 331 -12.03 -2.35 -12.16
C PRO A 331 -12.48 -3.41 -13.17
N LYS A 332 -13.16 -3.03 -14.26
CA LYS A 332 -13.48 -3.99 -15.33
C LYS A 332 -12.18 -4.49 -15.98
N MET A 333 -12.02 -5.81 -16.07
CA MET A 333 -10.90 -6.43 -16.79
C MET A 333 -11.02 -6.28 -18.32
N GLU A 334 -12.23 -6.14 -18.85
CA GLU A 334 -12.50 -5.88 -20.26
C GLU A 334 -13.44 -4.68 -20.41
N GLY A 335 -12.94 -3.59 -21.00
CA GLY A 335 -13.66 -2.32 -21.16
C GLY A 335 -12.71 -1.15 -21.35
N LYS A 336 -13.23 0.06 -21.58
CA LYS A 336 -12.41 1.28 -21.59
C LYS A 336 -11.74 1.45 -20.21
N GLU A 337 -10.45 1.78 -20.19
CA GLU A 337 -9.71 2.09 -18.96
C GLU A 337 -10.52 3.07 -18.09
N GLY A 338 -10.80 2.69 -16.85
CA GLY A 338 -11.51 3.51 -15.87
C GLY A 338 -12.97 3.16 -15.60
N GLU A 339 -13.58 2.20 -16.31
CA GLU A 339 -14.90 1.69 -15.91
C GLU A 339 -14.79 0.77 -14.69
N VAL A 340 -15.49 1.13 -13.62
CA VAL A 340 -15.53 0.39 -12.36
C VAL A 340 -16.94 -0.19 -12.18
N LEU A 341 -17.05 -1.49 -11.90
CA LEU A 341 -18.31 -2.13 -11.51
C LEU A 341 -18.85 -1.49 -10.23
N PRO A 342 -20.18 -1.45 -10.05
CA PRO A 342 -20.77 -0.94 -8.82
C PRO A 342 -20.25 -1.72 -7.60
N PRO A 343 -20.17 -1.07 -6.43
CA PRO A 343 -19.79 -1.73 -5.19
C PRO A 343 -20.76 -2.86 -4.83
N GLY A 344 -20.28 -3.83 -4.06
CA GLY A 344 -21.03 -5.03 -3.69
C GLY A 344 -20.25 -6.31 -3.94
N VAL A 345 -20.75 -7.44 -3.42
CA VAL A 345 -20.04 -8.73 -3.46
C VAL A 345 -20.95 -9.81 -3.99
N THR A 346 -20.40 -10.70 -4.82
CA THR A 346 -21.14 -11.90 -5.26
C THR A 346 -21.24 -12.89 -4.11
N GLU A 347 -22.26 -13.75 -4.10
CA GLU A 347 -22.38 -14.81 -3.08
C GLU A 347 -21.13 -15.70 -3.07
N HIS A 348 -20.57 -15.99 -4.25
CA HIS A 348 -19.35 -16.78 -4.39
C HIS A 348 -18.12 -16.09 -3.77
N ASP A 349 -17.88 -14.82 -4.07
CA ASP A 349 -16.72 -14.10 -3.53
C ASP A 349 -16.86 -13.87 -2.02
N LEU A 350 -18.08 -13.61 -1.56
CA LEU A 350 -18.38 -13.51 -0.14
C LEU A 350 -18.10 -14.85 0.55
N MET A 351 -18.53 -15.96 -0.04
CA MET A 351 -18.23 -17.29 0.49
C MET A 351 -16.72 -17.53 0.61
N LEU A 352 -15.94 -17.23 -0.43
CA LEU A 352 -14.47 -17.38 -0.39
C LEU A 352 -13.80 -16.47 0.65
N ALA A 353 -14.32 -15.26 0.85
CA ALA A 353 -13.77 -14.30 1.81
C ALA A 353 -14.15 -14.60 3.27
N THR A 354 -15.23 -15.38 3.48
CA THR A 354 -15.84 -15.61 4.80
C THR A 354 -15.72 -17.04 5.30
N ILE A 355 -15.47 -18.01 4.41
CA ILE A 355 -15.25 -19.40 4.79
C ILE A 355 -14.14 -19.47 5.83
N SER A 356 -14.46 -20.14 6.92
CA SER A 356 -13.52 -20.44 7.98
C SER A 356 -13.85 -21.80 8.56
N PRO A 357 -12.97 -22.37 9.41
CA PRO A 357 -13.29 -23.58 10.16
C PRO A 357 -14.56 -23.47 11.03
N TYR A 358 -15.08 -22.26 11.24
CA TYR A 358 -16.25 -21.97 12.09
C TYR A 358 -17.48 -21.47 11.31
N LEU A 359 -17.36 -21.30 10.00
CA LEU A 359 -18.45 -20.82 9.13
C LEU A 359 -18.36 -21.54 7.78
N ASP A 360 -19.23 -22.52 7.58
CA ASP A 360 -19.32 -23.28 6.33
C ASP A 360 -20.27 -22.63 5.31
N SER A 361 -20.27 -23.18 4.10
CA SER A 361 -21.09 -22.66 2.99
C SER A 361 -22.60 -22.80 3.22
N THR A 362 -23.05 -23.79 4.01
CA THR A 362 -24.48 -24.05 4.24
C THR A 362 -25.03 -23.05 5.23
N MET A 363 -24.33 -22.85 6.35
CA MET A 363 -24.64 -21.83 7.35
C MET A 363 -24.59 -20.43 6.72
N MET A 364 -23.57 -20.15 5.90
CA MET A 364 -23.45 -18.88 5.20
C MET A 364 -24.65 -18.58 4.30
N LYS A 365 -25.11 -19.55 3.51
CA LYS A 365 -26.31 -19.41 2.66
C LYS A 365 -27.59 -19.23 3.48
N ALA A 366 -27.75 -19.97 4.58
CA ALA A 366 -28.91 -19.85 5.44
C ALA A 366 -29.01 -18.47 6.08
N VAL A 367 -27.88 -17.96 6.60
CA VAL A 367 -27.81 -16.62 7.20
C VAL A 367 -27.99 -15.53 6.15
N LEU A 368 -27.43 -15.69 4.95
CA LEU A 368 -27.56 -14.71 3.88
C LEU A 368 -29.03 -14.49 3.49
N LYS A 369 -29.85 -15.56 3.48
CA LYS A 369 -31.30 -15.46 3.21
C LYS A 369 -32.09 -14.67 4.25
N GLU A 370 -31.60 -14.59 5.49
CA GLU A 370 -32.22 -13.79 6.55
C GLU A 370 -31.72 -12.33 6.55
N LEU A 371 -30.56 -12.08 5.92
CA LEU A 371 -29.97 -10.75 5.79
C LEU A 371 -30.52 -9.98 4.58
N THR A 372 -30.92 -10.68 3.51
CA THR A 372 -31.53 -10.13 2.29
C THR A 372 -33.05 -10.17 2.35
#